data_AF-A0A3B8ULE0-F1
#
_entry.id   AF-A0A3B8ULE0-F1
#
_cell.length_a   1.000
_cell.length_b   1.000
_cell.length_c   1.000
_cell.angle_alpha   90.00
_cell.angle_beta   90.00
_cell.angle_gamma   90.00
#
_symmetry.space_group_name_H-M   'P 1'
#
loop_
_entity.id
_entity.type
_entity.pdbx_description
1 polymer ?
#
loop_
_entity_poly.entity_id
_entity_poly.type
_entity_poly.pdbx_seq_one_letter_code
_entity_poly.pdbx_strand_id
1 'polypeptide(L)'
;MRKVKVCISLKRLFSIIMISIFIIAAMPVDYIRADEPVQDGSKSNPYIVTNFEEFKNGINKGYIKLANDIDFTKYIYMEVDSTYKGGIDLNGHILNFEKRYSYYSYGIGLRNESGAGGGLFEITDSNPSVVHEGYVNSEGEPLTGGIITGFRYDMA
;
A
#
# COMPACT_ATOMS: atom_id res chain seq x y z
N MET A 1 -29.56 48.74 4.23
CA MET A 1 -29.43 47.33 3.78
C MET A 1 -30.05 47.19 2.39
N ARG A 2 -29.24 46.88 1.37
CA ARG A 2 -29.70 46.75 -0.03
C ARG A 2 -30.31 45.36 -0.21
N LYS A 3 -31.64 45.26 -0.41
CA LYS A 3 -32.30 43.98 -0.69
C LYS A 3 -31.86 43.48 -2.06
N VAL A 4 -31.00 42.47 -2.10
CA VAL A 4 -30.62 41.77 -3.34
C VAL A 4 -31.85 41.05 -3.86
N LYS A 5 -32.41 41.49 -5.00
CA LYS A 5 -33.43 40.73 -5.73
C LYS A 5 -32.73 39.53 -6.35
N VAL A 6 -32.80 38.39 -5.66
CA VAL A 6 -32.39 37.10 -6.23
C VAL A 6 -33.28 36.84 -7.45
N CYS A 7 -32.70 36.97 -8.65
CA CYS A 7 -33.40 36.74 -9.91
C CYS A 7 -33.87 35.27 -9.95
N ILE A 8 -35.08 35.00 -10.44
CA ILE A 8 -35.71 33.67 -10.46
C ILE A 8 -34.78 32.60 -11.07
N SER A 9 -33.94 33.01 -12.03
CA SER A 9 -32.89 32.18 -12.65
C SER A 9 -31.86 31.63 -11.64
N LEU A 10 -31.42 32.44 -10.66
CA LEU A 10 -30.43 32.03 -9.68
C LEU A 10 -31.00 31.00 -8.69
N LYS A 11 -32.26 31.15 -8.28
CA LYS A 11 -32.93 30.14 -7.44
C LYS A 11 -33.06 28.80 -8.15
N ARG A 12 -33.39 28.81 -9.45
CA ARG A 12 -33.46 27.61 -10.28
C ARG A 12 -32.10 26.92 -10.40
N LEU A 13 -31.02 27.70 -10.58
CA LEU A 13 -29.67 27.15 -10.64
C LEU A 13 -29.27 26.45 -9.33
N PHE A 14 -29.52 27.10 -8.18
CA PHE A 14 -29.26 26.48 -6.87
C PHE A 14 -30.10 25.23 -6.65
N SER A 15 -31.38 25.23 -7.05
CA SER A 15 -32.23 24.04 -6.96
C SER A 15 -31.71 22.89 -7.82
N ILE A 16 -31.25 23.15 -9.05
CA ILE A 16 -30.67 22.13 -9.93
C ILE A 16 -29.40 21.54 -9.29
N ILE A 17 -28.49 22.38 -8.80
CA ILE A 17 -27.25 21.92 -8.15
C ILE A 17 -27.55 21.05 -6.93
N MET A 18 -28.48 21.48 -6.07
CA MET A 18 -28.84 20.72 -4.87
C MET A 18 -29.48 19.38 -5.21
N ILE A 19 -30.36 19.33 -6.22
CA ILE A 19 -30.96 18.07 -6.70
C ILE A 19 -29.87 17.14 -7.25
N SER A 20 -28.91 17.65 -8.03
CA SER A 20 -27.81 16.84 -8.56
C SER A 20 -26.92 16.25 -7.46
N ILE A 21 -26.61 17.02 -6.41
CA ILE A 21 -25.84 16.52 -5.25
C ILE A 21 -26.63 15.44 -4.51
N PHE A 22 -27.93 15.64 -4.30
CA PHE A 22 -28.81 14.65 -3.68
C PHE A 22 -28.87 13.35 -4.48
N ILE A 23 -28.94 13.43 -5.81
CA ILE A 23 -28.92 12.25 -6.68
C ILE A 23 -27.59 11.50 -6.49
N ILE A 24 -26.44 12.18 -6.57
CA ILE A 24 -25.12 11.55 -6.40
C ILE A 24 -24.96 10.92 -5.01
N ALA A 25 -25.41 11.62 -3.95
CA ALA A 25 -25.31 11.11 -2.58
C ALA A 25 -26.27 9.95 -2.27
N ALA A 26 -27.38 9.85 -3.01
CA ALA A 26 -28.35 8.77 -2.87
C ALA A 26 -28.04 7.55 -3.76
N MET A 27 -27.03 7.65 -4.65
CA MET A 27 -26.57 6.49 -5.41
C MET A 27 -25.90 5.50 -4.45
N PRO A 28 -26.24 4.20 -4.52
CA PRO A 28 -25.54 3.19 -3.74
C PRO A 28 -24.07 3.19 -4.15
N VAL A 29 -23.18 3.11 -3.15
CA VAL A 29 -21.71 3.17 -3.31
C VAL A 29 -21.20 2.17 -4.37
N ASP A 30 -21.92 1.07 -4.56
CA ASP A 30 -21.58 0.02 -5.51
C ASP A 30 -21.87 0.37 -6.99
N TYR A 31 -22.61 1.45 -7.27
CA TYR A 31 -22.93 1.86 -8.66
C TYR A 31 -21.81 2.65 -9.34
N ILE A 32 -20.84 3.16 -8.56
CA ILE A 32 -19.63 3.84 -9.06
C ILE A 32 -18.39 3.05 -8.64
N ARG A 33 -18.41 1.73 -8.84
CA ARG A 33 -17.18 0.94 -8.92
C ARG A 33 -16.96 0.62 -10.39
N ALA A 34 -15.99 1.31 -11.00
CA ALA A 34 -15.33 0.71 -12.15
C ALA A 34 -14.79 -0.65 -11.67
N ASP A 35 -14.99 -1.71 -12.46
CA ASP A 35 -14.37 -3.01 -12.17
C ASP A 35 -12.86 -2.77 -12.03
N GLU A 36 -12.38 -2.71 -10.78
CA GLU A 36 -10.96 -2.58 -10.54
C GLU A 36 -10.30 -3.79 -11.19
N PRO A 37 -9.18 -3.61 -11.93
CA PRO A 37 -8.51 -4.73 -12.56
C PRO A 37 -8.24 -5.78 -11.48
N VAL A 38 -8.71 -7.01 -11.74
CA VAL A 38 -8.53 -8.12 -10.81
C VAL A 38 -7.03 -8.30 -10.61
N GLN A 39 -6.56 -8.00 -9.40
CA GLN A 39 -5.15 -8.16 -9.04
C GLN A 39 -4.83 -9.66 -8.97
N ASP A 40 -3.79 -10.07 -9.68
CA ASP A 40 -3.39 -11.49 -9.79
C ASP A 40 -2.09 -11.83 -9.05
N GLY A 41 -1.42 -10.82 -8.48
CA GLY A 41 -0.18 -11.00 -7.73
C GLY A 41 1.05 -11.21 -8.62
N SER A 42 0.94 -11.01 -9.93
CA SER A 42 2.09 -10.99 -10.83
C SER A 42 2.88 -9.69 -10.69
N LYS A 43 4.14 -9.69 -11.16
CA LYS A 43 5.00 -8.49 -11.12
C LYS A 43 4.41 -7.29 -11.89
N SER A 44 3.63 -7.54 -12.94
CA SER A 44 2.94 -6.52 -13.73
C SER A 44 1.60 -6.08 -13.15
N ASN A 45 1.00 -6.90 -12.26
CA ASN A 45 -0.31 -6.65 -11.66
C ASN A 45 -0.29 -7.11 -10.18
N PRO A 46 0.51 -6.42 -9.33
CA PRO A 46 0.73 -6.82 -7.95
C PRO A 46 -0.51 -6.57 -7.09
N TYR A 47 -0.58 -7.23 -5.93
CA TYR A 47 -1.59 -6.88 -4.93
C TYR A 47 -1.27 -5.52 -4.32
N ILE A 48 -2.21 -4.57 -4.42
CA ILE A 48 -2.08 -3.25 -3.80
C ILE A 48 -2.43 -3.37 -2.32
N VAL A 49 -1.53 -2.93 -1.44
CA VAL A 49 -1.71 -3.08 0.00
C VAL A 49 -1.58 -1.74 0.73
N THR A 50 -2.50 -1.50 1.65
CA THR A 50 -2.63 -0.24 2.42
C THR A 50 -2.45 -0.45 3.93
N ASN A 51 -2.47 -1.70 4.38
CA ASN A 51 -2.32 -2.08 5.78
C ASN A 51 -1.66 -3.46 5.92
N PHE A 52 -1.28 -3.81 7.16
CA PHE A 52 -0.56 -5.04 7.46
C PHE A 52 -1.32 -6.33 7.12
N GLU A 53 -2.64 -6.38 7.30
CA GLU A 53 -3.40 -7.62 7.01
C GLU A 53 -3.50 -7.85 5.49
N GLU A 54 -3.64 -6.79 4.70
CA GLU A 54 -3.51 -6.85 3.23
C GLU A 54 -2.11 -7.26 2.80
N PHE A 55 -1.07 -6.65 3.39
CA PHE A 55 0.33 -7.04 3.17
C PHE A 55 0.51 -8.54 3.38
N LYS A 56 0.05 -9.04 4.54
CA LYS A 56 0.18 -10.45 4.92
C LYS A 56 -0.55 -11.37 3.95
N ASN A 57 -1.75 -11.02 3.54
CA ASN A 57 -2.52 -11.85 2.61
C ASN A 57 -1.95 -11.84 1.19
N GLY A 58 -1.42 -10.69 0.75
CA GLY A 58 -0.85 -10.51 -0.59
C GLY A 58 0.50 -11.20 -0.75
N ILE A 59 1.41 -11.04 0.22
CA ILE A 59 2.79 -11.54 0.10
C ILE A 59 2.86 -13.08 0.04
N ASN A 60 1.89 -13.77 0.67
CA ASN A 60 1.73 -15.22 0.56
C ASN A 60 1.32 -15.70 -0.84
N LYS A 61 0.86 -14.80 -1.72
CA LYS A 61 0.29 -15.13 -3.03
C LYS A 61 1.14 -14.63 -4.21
N GLY A 62 2.13 -13.77 -3.97
CA GLY A 62 3.01 -13.26 -5.02
C GLY A 62 3.58 -11.87 -4.71
N TYR A 63 3.56 -11.01 -5.72
CA TYR A 63 4.05 -9.63 -5.63
C TYR A 63 3.01 -8.72 -4.99
N ILE A 64 3.47 -7.86 -4.08
CA ILE A 64 2.68 -6.78 -3.51
C ILE A 64 3.29 -5.42 -3.88
N LYS A 65 2.47 -4.38 -3.88
CA LYS A 65 2.89 -3.00 -4.02
C LYS A 65 2.28 -2.15 -2.91
N LEU A 66 3.11 -1.40 -2.21
CA LEU A 66 2.64 -0.53 -1.14
C LEU A 66 1.89 0.67 -1.74
N ALA A 67 0.71 0.95 -1.19
CA ALA A 67 -0.04 2.19 -1.43
C ALA A 67 -0.15 3.04 -0.16
N ASN A 68 0.48 2.60 0.93
CA ASN A 68 0.57 3.30 2.19
C ASN A 68 1.81 2.79 2.95
N ASP A 69 2.24 3.56 3.94
CA ASP A 69 3.25 3.09 4.89
C ASP A 69 2.67 1.93 5.73
N ILE A 70 3.48 0.90 5.94
CA ILE A 70 3.06 -0.33 6.62
C ILE A 70 3.88 -0.53 7.89
N ASP A 71 3.19 -0.46 9.02
CA ASP A 71 3.74 -0.91 10.30
C ASP A 71 3.64 -2.43 10.42
N PHE A 72 4.78 -3.08 10.62
CA PHE A 72 4.85 -4.53 10.80
C PHE A 72 4.44 -4.93 12.22
N THR A 73 3.27 -5.55 12.35
CA THR A 73 2.69 -5.88 13.67
C THR A 73 2.88 -7.35 14.08
N LYS A 74 2.95 -8.29 13.11
CA LYS A 74 3.03 -9.74 13.38
C LYS A 74 4.05 -10.43 12.48
N TYR A 75 4.48 -11.63 12.88
CA TYR A 75 5.42 -12.43 12.09
C TYR A 75 4.71 -12.93 10.84
N ILE A 76 5.41 -12.84 9.71
CA ILE A 76 4.99 -13.54 8.51
C ILE A 76 6.03 -14.63 8.26
N TYR A 77 5.59 -15.87 8.37
CA TYR A 77 6.35 -17.04 7.98
C TYR A 77 5.69 -17.62 6.73
N MET A 78 6.50 -17.85 5.70
CA MET A 78 6.07 -18.39 4.42
C MET A 78 6.91 -19.62 4.09
N GLU A 79 6.23 -20.74 3.88
CA GLU A 79 6.82 -21.92 3.25
C GLU A 79 6.60 -21.79 1.75
N VAL A 80 7.70 -21.75 1.02
CA VAL A 80 7.72 -21.54 -0.43
C VAL A 80 8.49 -22.68 -1.08
N ASP A 81 8.15 -22.99 -2.33
CA ASP A 81 8.92 -23.92 -3.15
C ASP A 81 9.62 -23.17 -4.29
N SER A 82 10.27 -23.92 -5.18
CA SER A 82 10.94 -23.36 -6.36
C SER A 82 9.99 -22.68 -7.37
N THR A 83 8.68 -22.83 -7.23
CA THR A 83 7.69 -22.19 -8.12
C THR A 83 7.27 -20.80 -7.64
N TYR A 84 7.49 -20.49 -6.36
CA TYR A 84 7.12 -19.20 -5.79
C TYR A 84 7.88 -18.05 -6.48
N LYS A 85 7.12 -17.05 -6.92
CA LYS A 85 7.63 -15.78 -7.44
C LYS A 85 6.85 -14.67 -6.77
N GLY A 86 7.50 -13.91 -5.92
CA GLY A 86 6.87 -12.81 -5.20
C GLY A 86 7.87 -11.75 -4.80
N GLY A 87 7.40 -10.76 -4.06
CA GLY A 87 8.23 -9.64 -3.72
C GLY A 87 7.44 -8.42 -3.28
N ILE A 88 8.18 -7.37 -2.94
CA ILE A 88 7.66 -6.12 -2.41
C ILE A 88 8.11 -4.99 -3.32
N ASP A 89 7.16 -4.30 -3.95
CA ASP A 89 7.38 -2.97 -4.48
C ASP A 89 7.06 -1.92 -3.41
N LEU A 90 8.09 -1.25 -2.90
CA LEU A 90 7.97 -0.24 -1.86
C LEU A 90 7.24 1.01 -2.36
N ASN A 91 7.30 1.32 -3.65
CA ASN A 91 6.59 2.44 -4.27
C ASN A 91 6.72 3.77 -3.49
N GLY A 92 7.92 4.08 -2.99
CA GLY A 92 8.19 5.29 -2.21
C GLY A 92 7.66 5.29 -0.77
N HIS A 93 7.05 4.19 -0.29
CA HIS A 93 6.49 4.08 1.06
C HIS A 93 7.46 3.46 2.06
N ILE A 94 7.12 3.61 3.35
CA ILE A 94 7.88 3.08 4.47
C ILE A 94 7.35 1.71 4.87
N LEU A 95 8.23 0.71 4.93
CA LEU A 95 7.98 -0.58 5.56
C LEU A 95 8.67 -0.62 6.92
N ASN A 96 7.90 -0.47 7.99
CA ASN A 96 8.41 -0.21 9.33
C ASN A 96 8.40 -1.44 10.24
N PHE A 97 9.57 -1.95 10.61
CA PHE A 97 9.72 -3.06 11.55
C PHE A 97 10.01 -2.63 13.00
N GLU A 98 10.11 -1.34 13.30
CA GLU A 98 10.56 -0.84 14.62
C GLU A 98 9.61 -1.22 15.76
N LYS A 99 8.30 -1.27 15.51
CA LYS A 99 7.28 -1.64 16.51
C LYS A 99 7.31 -3.11 16.92
N ARG A 100 8.20 -3.92 16.34
CA ARG A 100 8.17 -5.38 16.39
C ARG A 100 9.14 -6.04 17.37
N TYR A 101 9.97 -5.28 18.11
CA TYR A 101 10.96 -5.87 19.02
C TYR A 101 10.34 -6.43 20.31
N SER A 102 9.57 -7.51 20.18
CA SER A 102 9.00 -8.31 21.26
C SER A 102 9.17 -9.79 20.88
N TYR A 103 10.10 -10.47 21.57
CA TYR A 103 10.32 -11.92 21.54
C TYR A 103 10.58 -12.57 20.18
N TYR A 104 11.83 -12.48 19.67
CA TYR A 104 12.42 -13.39 18.67
C TYR A 104 11.64 -13.66 17.38
N SER A 105 10.63 -12.85 17.07
CA SER A 105 9.81 -13.04 15.89
C SER A 105 10.28 -12.04 14.83
N TYR A 106 11.09 -12.54 13.90
CA TYR A 106 11.68 -11.77 12.81
C TYR A 106 10.60 -11.19 11.88
N GLY A 107 10.97 -10.29 10.96
CA GLY A 107 10.03 -9.60 10.06
C GLY A 107 9.27 -10.57 9.14
N ILE A 108 9.92 -10.97 8.06
CA ILE A 108 9.41 -11.92 7.07
C ILE A 108 10.38 -13.11 7.01
N GLY A 109 9.90 -14.31 7.29
CA GLY A 109 10.64 -15.55 7.11
C GLY A 109 10.19 -16.26 5.83
N LEU A 110 11.13 -16.56 4.95
CA LEU A 110 10.92 -17.36 3.75
C LEU A 110 11.69 -18.67 3.92
N ARG A 111 10.99 -19.79 4.08
CA ARG A 111 11.60 -21.12 4.14
C ARG A 111 11.32 -21.87 2.85
N ASN A 112 12.38 -22.39 2.23
CA ASN A 112 12.25 -23.26 1.08
C ASN A 112 12.03 -24.72 1.50
N GLU A 113 10.93 -25.34 1.08
CA GLU A 113 10.67 -26.76 1.35
C GLU A 113 11.49 -27.71 0.45
N SER A 114 11.82 -27.26 -0.76
CA SER A 114 12.59 -28.03 -1.73
C SER A 114 14.08 -27.80 -1.54
N GLY A 115 14.83 -28.80 -1.07
CA GLY A 115 16.30 -28.73 -0.90
C GLY A 115 17.12 -28.46 -2.19
N ALA A 116 16.48 -28.15 -3.31
CA ALA A 116 17.11 -27.80 -4.58
C ALA A 116 16.32 -26.64 -5.26
N GLY A 117 16.88 -25.43 -5.24
CA GLY A 117 16.34 -24.24 -5.93
C GLY A 117 15.37 -23.41 -5.08
N GLY A 118 15.77 -22.16 -4.76
CA GLY A 118 14.93 -21.18 -4.05
C GLY A 118 13.88 -20.53 -4.94
N GLY A 119 12.68 -20.30 -4.40
CA GLY A 119 11.72 -19.37 -4.98
C GLY A 119 12.32 -17.96 -5.14
N LEU A 120 11.78 -17.16 -6.06
CA LEU A 120 12.23 -15.79 -6.31
C LEU A 120 11.51 -14.83 -5.37
N PHE A 121 12.29 -14.07 -4.59
CA PHE A 121 11.79 -12.96 -3.79
C PHE A 121 12.55 -11.68 -4.15
N GLU A 122 11.85 -10.66 -4.62
CA GLU A 122 12.43 -9.38 -5.02
C GLU A 122 11.93 -8.24 -4.13
N ILE A 123 12.80 -7.27 -3.84
CA ILE A 123 12.39 -5.99 -3.26
C ILE A 123 12.78 -4.92 -4.26
N THR A 124 11.80 -4.12 -4.68
CA THR A 124 11.98 -3.04 -5.65
C THR A 124 11.32 -1.76 -5.14
N ASP A 125 11.60 -0.65 -5.80
CA ASP A 125 10.92 0.61 -5.57
C ASP A 125 10.59 1.27 -6.90
N SER A 126 9.31 1.29 -7.26
CA SER A 126 8.83 1.92 -8.48
C SER A 126 8.64 3.44 -8.38
N ASN A 127 8.78 4.04 -7.20
CA ASN A 127 8.68 5.49 -6.99
C ASN A 127 9.84 6.03 -6.13
N PRO A 128 11.08 5.98 -6.63
CA PRO A 128 12.29 6.34 -5.88
C PRO A 128 12.45 7.84 -5.61
N SER A 129 11.58 8.68 -6.16
CA SER A 129 11.64 10.14 -6.02
C SER A 129 10.86 10.69 -4.81
N VAL A 130 10.10 9.87 -4.10
CA VAL A 130 9.36 10.32 -2.89
C VAL A 130 10.36 10.78 -1.83
N VAL A 131 10.15 11.96 -1.25
CA VAL A 131 11.04 12.54 -0.23
C VAL A 131 10.46 12.33 1.16
N HIS A 132 11.29 11.91 2.12
CA HIS A 132 10.90 11.67 3.51
C HIS A 132 11.63 12.60 4.48
N GLU A 133 11.03 13.75 4.81
CA GLU A 133 11.64 14.79 5.66
C GLU A 133 12.03 14.30 7.07
N GLY A 134 11.38 13.24 7.57
CA GLY A 134 11.67 12.65 8.88
C GLY A 134 12.81 11.63 8.89
N TYR A 135 13.30 11.23 7.72
CA TYR A 135 14.36 10.23 7.57
C TYR A 135 15.50 10.87 6.81
N VAL A 136 16.64 11.08 7.48
CA VAL A 136 17.79 11.78 6.91
C VAL A 136 19.03 10.90 6.89
N ASN A 137 19.94 11.17 5.95
CA ASN A 137 21.26 10.56 5.92
C ASN A 137 22.21 11.18 6.98
N SER A 138 23.46 10.74 7.02
CA SER A 138 24.47 11.25 7.96
C SER A 138 24.84 12.72 7.76
N GLU A 139 24.48 13.30 6.61
CA GLU A 139 24.73 14.70 6.25
C GLU A 139 23.52 15.59 6.55
N GLY A 140 22.41 15.00 7.02
CA GLY A 140 21.16 15.71 7.34
C GLY A 140 20.25 15.92 6.13
N GLU A 141 20.54 15.30 4.99
CA GLU A 141 19.69 15.39 3.80
C GLU A 141 18.57 14.35 3.86
N PRO A 142 17.33 14.70 3.45
CA PRO A 142 16.21 13.76 3.39
C PRO A 142 16.49 12.55 2.51
N LEU A 143 16.10 11.37 2.98
CA LEU A 143 16.11 10.13 2.20
C LEU A 143 14.98 10.15 1.19
N THR A 144 15.21 9.51 0.04
CA THR A 144 14.22 9.36 -1.02
C THR A 144 13.89 7.90 -1.33
N GLY A 145 12.71 7.67 -1.88
CA GLY A 145 12.20 6.36 -2.28
C GLY A 145 11.60 5.57 -1.13
N GLY A 146 11.51 4.26 -1.32
CA GLY A 146 11.01 3.31 -0.34
C GLY A 146 12.02 3.10 0.78
N ILE A 147 11.56 3.18 2.03
CA ILE A 147 12.43 3.04 3.21
C ILE A 147 12.02 1.79 3.99
N ILE A 148 12.99 0.96 4.34
CA ILE A 148 12.80 -0.16 5.26
C ILE A 148 13.49 0.19 6.59
N THR A 149 12.71 0.29 7.67
CA THR A 149 13.21 0.67 9.00
C THR A 149 13.14 -0.51 9.97
N GLY A 150 13.96 -0.49 11.02
CA GLY A 150 13.95 -1.53 12.07
C GLY A 150 14.28 -2.95 11.60
N PHE A 151 14.78 -3.13 10.37
CA PHE A 151 15.09 -4.43 9.81
C PHE A 151 16.25 -5.08 10.57
N ARG A 152 16.05 -6.34 10.97
CA ARG A 152 17.07 -7.19 11.58
C ARG A 152 17.16 -8.48 10.79
N TYR A 153 18.35 -8.73 10.24
CA TYR A 153 18.68 -9.98 9.58
C TYR A 153 19.36 -10.91 10.58
N ASP A 154 18.85 -12.13 10.74
CA ASP A 154 19.52 -13.19 11.48
C ASP A 154 20.28 -14.07 10.49
N MET A 155 21.60 -14.19 10.67
CA MET A 155 22.50 -15.00 9.84
C MET A 155 22.76 -16.39 10.42
N ALA A 156 22.08 -16.77 11.50
CA ALA A 156 22.29 -18.05 12.16
C ALA A 156 21.89 -19.25 11.30
#